data_AF-A0AAV7H707-F1
#
_entry.id   AF-A0AAV7H707-F1
#
_cell.length_a   1.000
_cell.length_b   1.000
_cell.length_c   1.000
_cell.angle_alpha   90.00
_cell.angle_beta   90.00
_cell.angle_gamma   90.00
#
_symmetry.space_group_name_H-M   'P 1'
#
loop_
_entity.id
_entity.type
_entity.pdbx_description
1 polymer ?
#
loop_
_entity_poly.entity_id
_entity_poly.type
_entity_poly.pdbx_seq_one_letter_code
_entity_poly.pdbx_strand_id
1 'polypeptide(L)'
;MYSYYTELMPPLEEGHHVARGQKAFWSSRSSHRAEVNRAEAELPLLFSKSGDEVSAIVIDLGSHTCKAGYAGEDAPKAVFPSVVGSIEQQEVVNGTKFEKESESMSDLKGGLKGLDSEKAKTKRKLYVGSQALGFRRDHMEVISPFHDGVVADWDIVDNIWAHAFKERLLIDPMEHPMLLAEPTSNAPQQRERMAEILFENYKVPALFVAKNAVLTSFASGRATSLVVDSGGGSTTVAPVQDGYVLQKGVATSPIGGEFLTECMMKSLESKGIIFKPRYSFKRKEVRPGDFQTIDLDFPNTTERYKLYSQRLIASDIKECVCRAPDTPYDESAYANIPMTPYELPDGQIIEIGADRFKVPDILFNPSLVQTIPGMENSIDSSPVRGLPQMVIESINKCDVDIRRELFSSILLSGGTASMQQLKERLEKDLMEESPQAARVKVLASGNATERRFSVWIGGSILASLGSFQQMWFSKGEYEEHGASYIQRKCP
;
A
#
# COMPACT_ATOMS: atom_id res chain seq x y z
N MET A 1 35.73 0.20 -7.48
CA MET A 1 34.70 1.26 -7.56
C MET A 1 33.91 1.29 -6.23
N TYR A 2 34.62 1.45 -5.10
CA TYR A 2 34.12 1.20 -3.74
C TYR A 2 34.54 2.27 -2.71
N SER A 3 35.01 3.45 -3.16
CA SER A 3 35.70 4.41 -2.27
C SER A 3 35.28 5.88 -2.48
N TYR A 4 34.07 6.17 -2.97
CA TYR A 4 33.62 7.55 -3.19
C TYR A 4 32.23 7.89 -2.66
N TYR A 5 31.56 6.99 -1.94
CA TYR A 5 30.16 7.18 -1.52
C TYR A 5 29.90 7.07 -0.01
N THR A 6 30.95 6.93 0.80
CA THR A 6 30.85 6.92 2.27
C THR A 6 30.72 8.31 2.90
N GLU A 7 30.84 9.40 2.12
CA GLU A 7 30.84 10.78 2.64
C GLU A 7 29.52 11.56 2.47
N LEU A 8 28.46 10.96 1.92
CA LEU A 8 27.21 11.69 1.61
C LEU A 8 25.98 11.29 2.45
N MET A 9 26.16 10.40 3.44
CA MET A 9 25.18 10.16 4.49
C MET A 9 25.75 10.68 5.81
N PRO A 10 25.10 11.63 6.51
CA PRO A 10 25.58 12.04 7.82
C PRO A 10 25.54 10.82 8.77
N PRO A 11 26.59 10.58 9.58
CA PRO A 11 26.50 9.60 10.65
C PRO A 11 25.38 10.02 11.60
N LEU A 12 24.46 9.11 11.89
CA LEU A 12 23.49 9.27 12.98
C LEU A 12 24.30 9.35 14.28
N GLU A 13 24.45 10.54 14.84
CA GLU A 13 25.02 10.69 16.18
C GLU A 13 24.15 9.92 17.17
N GLU A 14 24.76 8.96 17.87
CA GLU A 14 24.14 8.21 18.96
C GLU A 14 23.86 9.14 20.16
N GLY A 15 22.72 9.83 20.10
CA GLY A 15 22.13 10.50 21.25
C GLY A 15 21.51 9.49 22.21
N HIS A 16 22.30 8.97 23.14
CA HIS A 16 21.79 8.25 24.30
C HIS A 16 20.92 9.17 25.18
N HIS A 17 19.59 9.14 25.02
CA HIS A 17 18.68 9.45 26.12
C HIS A 17 17.48 8.50 26.14
N VAL A 18 17.59 7.54 27.06
CA VAL A 18 16.55 6.59 27.47
C VAL A 18 15.46 7.35 28.21
N ALA A 19 14.27 7.48 27.62
CA ALA A 19 13.07 7.84 28.37
C ALA A 19 12.46 6.58 29.00
N ARG A 20 12.86 6.25 30.23
CA ARG A 20 12.08 5.40 31.14
C ARG A 20 11.45 6.29 32.20
N GLY A 21 10.13 6.20 32.33
CA GLY A 21 9.34 7.04 33.21
C GLY A 21 9.57 6.81 34.70
N GLN A 22 9.10 7.77 35.50
CA GLN A 22 8.82 7.56 36.91
C GLN A 22 7.52 8.29 37.29
N LYS A 23 6.56 7.51 37.80
CA LYS A 23 5.49 8.00 38.68
C LYS A 23 5.93 7.77 40.14
N ALA A 24 5.83 8.85 40.92
CA ALA A 24 5.43 8.96 42.32
C ALA A 24 6.41 8.73 43.51
N PHE A 25 6.25 9.67 44.47
CA PHE A 25 6.52 9.65 45.94
C PHE A 25 7.99 9.91 46.41
N TRP A 26 8.35 10.86 47.29
CA TRP A 26 7.74 11.46 48.50
C TRP A 26 8.16 12.94 48.74
N SER A 27 7.47 13.59 49.69
CA SER A 27 7.46 15.00 50.09
C SER A 27 8.67 15.57 50.84
N SER A 28 8.69 16.92 50.94
CA SER A 28 8.94 17.77 52.13
C SER A 28 10.19 18.68 52.14
N ARG A 29 9.89 19.98 52.36
CA ARG A 29 10.68 21.09 52.97
C ARG A 29 11.49 22.06 52.07
N SER A 30 10.80 23.15 51.73
CA SER A 30 11.06 24.56 52.14
C SER A 30 12.47 25.17 52.12
N SER A 31 12.59 26.18 51.24
CA SER A 31 13.16 27.53 51.44
C SER A 31 14.63 27.69 51.86
N HIS A 32 15.47 28.22 50.96
CA HIS A 32 16.03 29.59 51.04
C HIS A 32 17.09 29.82 49.93
N ARG A 33 16.80 30.80 49.07
CA ARG A 33 17.66 31.90 48.60
C ARG A 33 19.17 31.64 48.37
N ALA A 34 19.60 31.72 47.11
CA ALA A 34 20.78 32.50 46.68
C ALA A 34 20.86 32.55 45.14
N GLU A 35 20.73 33.76 44.59
CA GLU A 35 21.00 34.11 43.20
C GLU A 35 22.51 34.03 42.91
N VAL A 36 22.92 33.37 41.82
CA VAL A 36 24.12 33.73 41.05
C VAL A 36 23.91 33.34 39.56
N ASN A 37 23.78 34.37 38.72
CA ASN A 37 24.00 34.46 37.27
C ASN A 37 24.16 33.18 36.44
N ARG A 38 23.15 32.90 35.60
CA ARG A 38 23.34 32.30 34.27
C ARG A 38 22.61 33.14 33.24
N ALA A 39 23.35 33.55 32.22
CA ALA A 39 22.80 34.03 30.97
C ALA A 39 22.10 32.85 30.29
N GLU A 40 20.78 32.74 30.45
CA GLU A 40 19.93 31.91 29.63
C GLU A 40 19.28 32.81 28.59
N ALA A 41 19.69 32.59 27.34
CA ALA A 41 18.98 33.10 26.18
C ALA A 41 17.60 32.44 26.16
N GLU A 42 16.55 33.24 26.28
CA GLU A 42 15.20 32.86 25.89
C GLU A 42 15.23 32.49 24.41
N LEU A 43 15.12 31.18 24.10
CA LEU A 43 14.84 30.72 22.74
C LEU A 43 13.32 30.82 22.52
N PRO A 44 12.86 31.61 21.53
CA PRO A 44 11.44 31.70 21.22
C PRO A 44 10.95 30.38 20.62
N LEU A 45 9.79 29.93 21.10
CA LEU A 45 8.86 29.05 20.39
C LEU A 45 8.43 29.72 19.08
N LEU A 46 9.27 29.61 18.05
CA LEU A 46 9.00 29.99 16.67
C LEU A 46 10.00 29.22 15.81
N PHE A 47 9.70 27.95 15.54
CA PHE A 47 10.19 27.35 14.30
C PHE A 47 9.58 28.17 13.17
N SER A 48 10.42 29.03 12.58
CA SER A 48 10.06 29.80 11.41
C SER A 48 9.68 28.83 10.31
N LYS A 49 8.39 28.86 9.92
CA LYS A 49 8.02 28.65 8.53
C LYS A 49 8.64 29.79 7.72
N SER A 50 9.94 29.71 7.45
CA SER A 50 10.61 30.54 6.46
C SER A 50 10.26 29.98 5.09
N GLY A 51 9.35 30.68 4.41
CA GLY A 51 8.75 30.26 3.14
C GLY A 51 9.65 30.46 1.93
N ASP A 52 10.75 29.71 1.86
CA ASP A 52 11.57 29.57 0.65
C ASP A 52 11.98 28.10 0.35
N GLU A 53 11.43 27.12 1.07
CA GLU A 53 11.57 25.71 0.73
C GLU A 53 10.36 25.22 -0.06
N VAL A 54 10.58 24.86 -1.32
CA VAL A 54 9.56 24.20 -2.14
C VAL A 54 9.17 22.89 -1.45
N SER A 55 7.93 22.82 -0.95
CA SER A 55 7.45 21.65 -0.20
C SER A 55 7.28 20.46 -1.15
N ALA A 56 8.08 19.41 -0.97
CA ALA A 56 8.00 18.21 -1.79
C ALA A 56 6.69 17.43 -1.53
N ILE A 57 6.20 16.72 -2.54
CA ILE A 57 5.05 15.84 -2.46
C ILE A 57 5.53 14.39 -2.38
N VAL A 58 4.95 13.62 -1.47
CA VAL A 58 5.25 12.21 -1.29
C VAL A 58 4.07 11.37 -1.76
N ILE A 59 4.31 10.40 -2.64
CA ILE A 59 3.29 9.49 -3.16
C ILE A 59 3.71 8.04 -2.89
N ASP A 60 2.82 7.29 -2.22
CA ASP A 60 2.91 5.84 -2.07
C ASP A 60 1.72 5.21 -2.83
N LEU A 61 2.01 4.68 -4.02
CA LEU A 61 1.03 3.97 -4.83
C LEU A 61 1.08 2.45 -4.53
N GLY A 62 0.42 2.05 -3.45
CA GLY A 62 0.26 0.64 -3.11
C GLY A 62 -0.83 -0.04 -3.95
N SER A 63 -0.83 -1.37 -4.00
CA SER A 63 -1.82 -2.16 -4.76
C SER A 63 -3.27 -1.94 -4.32
N HIS A 64 -3.50 -1.72 -3.03
CA HIS A 64 -4.83 -1.50 -2.48
C HIS A 64 -5.21 -0.03 -2.33
N THR A 65 -4.26 0.81 -1.91
CA THR A 65 -4.49 2.25 -1.65
C THR A 65 -3.31 3.10 -2.09
N CYS A 66 -3.64 4.24 -2.70
CA CYS A 66 -2.76 5.35 -3.01
C CYS A 66 -2.76 6.32 -1.82
N LYS A 67 -1.57 6.74 -1.39
CA LYS A 67 -1.37 7.73 -0.33
C LYS A 67 -0.57 8.90 -0.88
N ALA A 68 -1.00 10.11 -0.60
CA ALA A 68 -0.30 11.30 -1.05
C ALA A 68 -0.39 12.43 0.00
N GLY A 69 0.65 13.26 0.10
CA GLY A 69 0.70 14.37 1.05
C GLY A 69 2.00 15.16 0.92
N TYR A 70 2.17 16.17 1.79
CA TYR A 70 3.39 16.97 1.81
C TYR A 70 4.47 16.30 2.65
N ALA A 71 5.73 16.47 2.25
CA ALA A 71 6.87 16.11 3.07
C ALA A 71 6.85 16.90 4.39
N GLY A 72 7.28 16.27 5.48
CA GLY A 72 7.25 16.83 6.83
C GLY A 72 5.92 16.69 7.56
N GLU A 73 4.86 16.16 6.93
CA GLU A 73 3.61 15.80 7.64
C GLU A 73 3.72 14.39 8.25
N ASP A 74 3.06 14.18 9.40
CA ASP A 74 3.07 12.92 10.16
C ASP A 74 2.20 11.82 9.54
N ALA A 75 1.31 12.17 8.61
CA ALA A 75 0.39 11.25 7.93
C ALA A 75 0.00 11.78 6.55
N PRO A 76 -0.32 10.89 5.58
CA PRO A 76 -0.73 11.33 4.26
C PRO A 76 -2.04 12.11 4.31
N LYS A 77 -2.07 13.28 3.65
CA LYS A 77 -3.27 14.11 3.49
C LYS A 77 -4.39 13.40 2.71
N ALA A 78 -4.04 12.51 1.80
CA ALA A 78 -4.97 11.75 0.97
C ALA A 78 -4.68 10.26 1.04
N VAL A 79 -5.73 9.46 1.28
CA VAL A 79 -5.70 7.99 1.18
C VAL A 79 -6.95 7.54 0.45
N PHE A 80 -6.81 6.84 -0.67
CA PHE A 80 -7.93 6.38 -1.48
C PHE A 80 -7.58 5.09 -2.25
N PRO A 81 -8.59 4.32 -2.73
CA PRO A 81 -8.34 3.06 -3.43
C PRO A 81 -7.48 3.24 -4.69
N SER A 82 -6.56 2.31 -4.92
CA SER A 82 -5.73 2.27 -6.13
C SER A 82 -6.43 1.63 -7.32
N VAL A 83 -7.76 1.76 -7.40
CA VAL A 83 -8.59 1.24 -8.49
C VAL A 83 -9.45 2.37 -9.04
N VAL A 84 -9.91 2.21 -10.27
CA VAL A 84 -10.77 3.19 -10.94
C VAL A 84 -12.06 2.54 -11.43
N GLY A 85 -13.16 3.29 -11.37
CA GLY A 85 -14.38 2.97 -12.09
C GLY A 85 -14.22 3.38 -13.54
N SER A 86 -14.64 2.56 -14.50
CA SER A 86 -14.54 2.84 -15.93
C SER A 86 -15.87 2.58 -16.61
N ILE A 87 -16.34 3.54 -17.40
CA ILE A 87 -17.51 3.40 -18.29
C ILE A 87 -17.05 3.72 -19.71
N GLU A 88 -17.33 2.83 -20.66
CA GLU A 88 -17.08 3.08 -22.08
C GLU A 88 -18.09 4.10 -22.62
N GLN A 89 -17.61 5.16 -23.30
CA GLN A 89 -18.48 6.10 -23.99
C GLN A 89 -18.69 5.63 -25.43
N GLN A 90 -19.94 5.38 -25.82
CA GLN A 90 -20.30 5.27 -27.23
C GLN A 90 -20.41 6.67 -27.83
N GLU A 91 -19.67 6.95 -28.91
CA GLU A 91 -19.90 8.15 -29.71
C GLU A 91 -21.24 8.01 -30.43
N VAL A 92 -22.22 8.85 -30.07
CA VAL A 92 -23.45 8.98 -30.84
C VAL A 92 -23.09 9.76 -32.11
N VAL A 93 -22.81 9.05 -33.21
CA VAL A 93 -22.67 9.66 -34.52
C VAL A 93 -24.06 10.12 -34.97
N ASN A 94 -24.41 11.38 -34.69
CA ASN A 94 -25.57 12.04 -35.29
C ASN A 94 -25.28 12.28 -36.79
N GLY A 95 -25.48 11.25 -37.60
CA GLY A 95 -25.37 11.33 -39.05
C GLY A 95 -26.51 12.14 -39.66
N THR A 96 -26.26 13.42 -39.95
CA THR A 96 -27.05 14.16 -40.93
C THR A 96 -26.62 13.68 -42.32
N LYS A 97 -27.44 12.82 -42.94
CA LYS A 97 -27.28 12.37 -44.32
C LYS A 97 -27.50 13.55 -45.27
N PHE A 98 -26.48 13.91 -46.04
CA PHE A 98 -26.69 14.47 -47.38
C PHE A 98 -26.40 13.35 -48.39
N GLU A 99 -27.46 12.93 -49.07
CA GLU A 99 -27.42 12.00 -50.19
C GLU A 99 -26.76 12.66 -51.40
N LYS A 100 -25.82 11.96 -52.03
CA LYS A 100 -25.66 11.97 -53.50
C LYS A 100 -25.17 10.60 -53.98
N GLU A 101 -26.10 9.90 -54.63
CA GLU A 101 -25.90 8.88 -55.68
C GLU A 101 -24.93 9.39 -56.77
N SER A 102 -24.21 8.64 -57.59
CA SER A 102 -24.13 7.20 -57.94
C SER A 102 -22.93 7.03 -58.90
N GLU A 103 -22.62 5.76 -59.19
CA GLU A 103 -21.93 5.21 -60.38
C GLU A 103 -20.52 4.65 -60.23
N SER A 104 -20.32 3.58 -60.99
CA SER A 104 -19.46 2.43 -60.72
C SER A 104 -18.44 2.17 -61.82
N MET A 105 -17.39 1.43 -61.42
CA MET A 105 -16.59 0.42 -62.14
C MET A 105 -15.17 0.76 -62.62
N SER A 106 -14.30 -0.20 -62.24
CA SER A 106 -13.06 -0.73 -62.82
C SER A 106 -11.80 0.15 -62.87
N ASP A 107 -10.75 -0.22 -62.13
CA ASP A 107 -9.72 -1.13 -62.66
C ASP A 107 -8.61 -1.50 -61.64
N LEU A 108 -8.00 -2.66 -61.88
CA LEU A 108 -6.97 -3.33 -61.07
C LEU A 108 -5.60 -2.60 -61.05
N LYS A 109 -4.94 -2.58 -59.87
CA LYS A 109 -3.63 -3.23 -59.59
C LYS A 109 -2.85 -2.55 -58.43
N GLY A 110 -2.40 -3.40 -57.50
CA GLY A 110 -1.03 -3.35 -56.99
C GLY A 110 -0.80 -2.72 -55.61
N GLY A 111 -0.31 -3.54 -54.67
CA GLY A 111 0.52 -3.07 -53.56
C GLY A 111 0.10 -3.60 -52.19
N LEU A 112 0.75 -4.69 -51.75
CA LEU A 112 0.79 -5.06 -50.34
C LEU A 112 1.38 -3.90 -49.52
N LYS A 113 0.60 -3.32 -48.61
CA LYS A 113 1.09 -2.56 -47.45
C LYS A 113 0.18 -2.82 -46.24
N GLY A 114 0.84 -3.26 -45.17
CA GLY A 114 0.51 -3.09 -43.75
C GLY A 114 -0.96 -3.10 -43.34
N LEU A 115 -1.38 -4.19 -42.74
CA LEU A 115 -2.60 -4.27 -41.93
C LEU A 115 -2.35 -3.58 -40.58
N ASP A 116 -2.25 -2.25 -40.56
CA ASP A 116 -2.35 -1.51 -39.31
C ASP A 116 -3.83 -1.37 -38.96
N SER A 117 -4.29 -2.24 -38.05
CA SER A 117 -5.58 -2.05 -37.41
C SER A 117 -5.47 -0.83 -36.48
N GLU A 118 -5.84 0.35 -36.97
CA GLU A 118 -6.21 1.47 -36.11
C GLU A 118 -7.43 1.03 -35.27
N LYS A 119 -7.17 0.47 -34.09
CA LYS A 119 -8.21 0.33 -33.06
C LYS A 119 -8.67 1.73 -32.71
N ALA A 120 -9.84 2.14 -33.18
CA ALA A 120 -10.55 3.30 -32.69
C ALA A 120 -10.52 3.25 -31.15
N LYS A 121 -9.80 4.19 -30.51
CA LYS A 121 -9.71 4.26 -29.04
C LYS A 121 -11.08 4.66 -28.51
N THR A 122 -11.89 3.69 -28.12
CA THR A 122 -13.14 3.92 -27.39
C THR A 122 -12.83 4.78 -26.17
N LYS A 123 -13.36 6.01 -26.13
CA LYS A 123 -13.08 6.95 -25.04
C LYS A 123 -13.71 6.42 -23.75
N ARG A 124 -12.89 6.12 -22.74
CA ARG A 124 -13.36 5.67 -21.43
C ARG A 124 -13.49 6.86 -20.50
N LYS A 125 -14.58 6.91 -19.72
CA LYS A 125 -14.71 7.84 -18.60
C LYS A 125 -14.31 7.13 -17.31
N LEU A 126 -13.29 7.67 -16.66
CA LEU A 126 -12.75 7.13 -15.42
C LEU A 126 -13.30 7.87 -14.20
N TYR A 127 -13.48 7.13 -13.11
CA TYR A 127 -14.01 7.58 -11.83
C TYR A 127 -13.03 7.13 -10.74
N VAL A 128 -12.35 8.08 -10.12
CA VAL A 128 -11.25 7.81 -9.19
C VAL A 128 -11.63 8.22 -7.77
N GLY A 129 -11.16 7.46 -6.78
CA GLY A 129 -11.33 7.79 -5.37
C GLY A 129 -12.60 7.22 -4.73
N SER A 130 -12.59 7.14 -3.39
CA SER A 130 -13.61 6.44 -2.60
C SER A 130 -15.02 6.98 -2.83
N GLN A 131 -15.17 8.30 -2.96
CA GLN A 131 -16.48 8.91 -3.21
C GLN A 131 -17.03 8.47 -4.55
N ALA A 132 -16.23 8.57 -5.62
CA ALA A 132 -16.68 8.22 -6.96
C ALA A 132 -17.02 6.73 -7.06
N LEU A 133 -16.20 5.85 -6.50
CA LEU A 133 -16.40 4.39 -6.47
C LEU A 133 -17.59 3.96 -5.58
N GLY A 134 -17.91 4.73 -4.54
CA GLY A 134 -19.05 4.46 -3.66
C GLY A 134 -20.42 4.60 -4.32
N PHE A 135 -20.50 5.25 -5.49
CA PHE A 135 -21.74 5.38 -6.25
C PHE A 135 -21.84 4.33 -7.36
N ARG A 136 -22.92 3.55 -7.33
CA ARG A 136 -23.26 2.59 -8.38
C ARG A 136 -23.67 3.32 -9.66
N ARG A 137 -23.14 2.89 -10.81
CA ARG A 137 -23.45 3.42 -12.14
C ARG A 137 -23.69 2.27 -13.11
N ASP A 138 -24.59 2.47 -14.07
CA ASP A 138 -24.82 1.54 -15.17
C ASP A 138 -23.52 1.30 -15.94
N HIS A 139 -23.22 0.03 -16.21
CA HIS A 139 -22.09 -0.44 -17.03
C HIS A 139 -20.70 -0.03 -16.53
N MET A 140 -20.57 0.37 -15.26
CA MET A 140 -19.28 0.72 -14.68
C MET A 140 -18.51 -0.52 -14.25
N GLU A 141 -17.32 -0.71 -14.82
CA GLU A 141 -16.34 -1.71 -14.38
C GLU A 141 -15.40 -1.13 -13.33
N VAL A 142 -14.89 -1.95 -12.41
CA VAL A 142 -13.79 -1.57 -11.51
C VAL A 142 -12.51 -2.24 -11.98
N ILE A 143 -11.48 -1.43 -12.20
CA ILE A 143 -10.22 -1.84 -12.83
C ILE A 143 -9.05 -1.43 -11.92
N SER A 144 -8.12 -2.35 -11.72
CA SER A 144 -6.84 -2.10 -11.05
C SER A 144 -5.77 -1.83 -12.09
N PRO A 145 -4.84 -0.88 -11.86
CA PRO A 145 -3.65 -0.74 -12.70
C PRO A 145 -2.64 -1.87 -12.48
N PHE A 146 -2.83 -2.70 -11.45
CA PHE A 146 -1.92 -3.78 -11.08
C PHE A 146 -2.37 -5.14 -11.62
N HIS A 147 -1.40 -5.91 -12.10
CA HIS A 147 -1.53 -7.33 -12.43
C HIS A 147 -0.31 -8.05 -11.88
N ASP A 148 -0.50 -9.15 -11.15
CA ASP A 148 0.59 -9.93 -10.52
C ASP A 148 1.62 -9.10 -9.74
N GLY A 149 1.14 -8.07 -9.04
CA GLY A 149 1.98 -7.18 -8.21
C GLY A 149 2.77 -6.12 -8.98
N VAL A 150 2.63 -6.02 -10.31
CA VAL A 150 3.29 -5.01 -11.14
C VAL A 150 2.28 -4.09 -11.82
N VAL A 151 2.70 -2.86 -12.14
CA VAL A 151 1.88 -1.92 -12.92
C VAL A 151 1.76 -2.43 -14.36
N ALA A 152 0.52 -2.66 -14.78
CA ALA A 152 0.15 -3.14 -16.11
C ALA A 152 -0.59 -2.08 -16.94
N ASP A 153 -1.25 -1.12 -16.30
CA ASP A 153 -1.99 -0.04 -16.97
C ASP A 153 -1.57 1.33 -16.43
N TRP A 154 -0.67 1.98 -17.17
CA TRP A 154 -0.13 3.30 -16.84
C TRP A 154 -1.13 4.44 -17.07
N ASP A 155 -2.13 4.27 -17.92
CA ASP A 155 -3.17 5.29 -18.12
C ASP A 155 -4.07 5.37 -16.87
N ILE A 156 -4.33 4.24 -16.22
CA ILE A 156 -5.01 4.19 -14.92
C ILE A 156 -4.15 4.82 -13.82
N VAL A 157 -2.85 4.53 -13.78
CA VAL A 157 -1.92 5.16 -12.82
C VAL A 157 -1.92 6.68 -12.98
N ASP A 158 -1.85 7.17 -14.21
CA ASP A 158 -1.91 8.60 -14.50
C ASP A 158 -3.19 9.25 -13.96
N ASN A 159 -4.35 8.59 -14.11
CA ASN A 159 -5.62 9.08 -13.55
C ASN A 159 -5.66 9.04 -12.02
N ILE A 160 -5.01 8.06 -11.39
CA ILE A 160 -4.86 7.99 -9.92
C ILE A 160 -4.02 9.16 -9.41
N TRP A 161 -2.89 9.46 -10.07
CA TRP A 161 -2.06 10.60 -9.72
C TRP A 161 -2.75 11.94 -10.00
N ALA A 162 -3.41 12.08 -11.15
CA ALA A 162 -4.21 13.26 -11.47
C ALA A 162 -5.26 13.55 -10.39
N HIS A 163 -5.96 12.52 -9.90
CA HIS A 163 -6.90 12.65 -8.79
C HIS A 163 -6.21 13.10 -7.50
N ALA A 164 -5.06 12.49 -7.16
CA ALA A 164 -4.27 12.91 -6.00
C ALA A 164 -3.90 14.40 -6.07
N PHE A 165 -3.37 14.87 -7.20
CA PHE A 165 -2.92 16.25 -7.34
C PHE A 165 -4.08 17.26 -7.41
N LYS A 166 -5.07 17.00 -8.27
CA LYS A 166 -6.11 17.98 -8.62
C LYS A 166 -7.30 17.99 -7.67
N GLU A 167 -7.67 16.85 -7.09
CA GLU A 167 -8.88 16.73 -6.26
C GLU A 167 -8.58 16.51 -4.78
N ARG A 168 -7.40 16.00 -4.43
CA ARG A 168 -7.05 15.70 -3.04
C ARG A 168 -6.07 16.71 -2.44
N LEU A 169 -4.96 16.98 -3.13
CA LEU A 169 -3.94 17.90 -2.65
C LEU A 169 -4.20 19.34 -3.06
N LEU A 170 -4.87 19.54 -4.21
CA LEU A 170 -5.18 20.84 -4.82
C LEU A 170 -3.90 21.63 -5.18
N ILE A 171 -2.96 20.96 -5.84
CA ILE A 171 -1.64 21.52 -6.20
C ILE A 171 -1.45 21.60 -7.71
N ASP A 172 -0.51 22.45 -8.13
CA ASP A 172 0.12 22.34 -9.45
C ASP A 172 1.40 21.49 -9.35
N PRO A 173 1.44 20.29 -9.95
CA PRO A 173 2.64 19.44 -9.98
C PRO A 173 3.91 20.13 -10.49
N MET A 174 3.78 21.18 -11.31
CA MET A 174 4.91 21.94 -11.84
C MET A 174 5.68 22.72 -10.77
N GLU A 175 5.05 22.98 -9.63
CA GLU A 175 5.62 23.78 -8.54
C GLU A 175 6.28 22.93 -7.45
N HIS A 176 6.23 21.59 -7.54
CA HIS A 176 6.63 20.71 -6.44
C HIS A 176 7.52 19.54 -6.86
N PRO A 177 8.72 19.36 -6.25
CA PRO A 177 9.46 18.11 -6.31
C PRO A 177 8.61 16.95 -5.79
N MET A 178 8.81 15.75 -6.35
CA MET A 178 8.03 14.57 -5.96
C MET A 178 8.93 13.41 -5.56
N LEU A 179 8.67 12.85 -4.36
CA LEU A 179 9.23 11.57 -3.94
C LEU A 179 8.17 10.47 -4.10
N LEU A 180 8.48 9.44 -4.88
CA LEU A 180 7.62 8.29 -5.07
C LEU A 180 8.20 7.05 -4.41
N ALA A 181 7.34 6.31 -3.71
CA ALA A 181 7.66 4.98 -3.22
C ALA A 181 7.50 3.94 -4.35
N GLU A 182 8.40 2.95 -4.40
CA GLU A 182 8.33 1.86 -5.36
C GLU A 182 8.55 0.47 -4.73
N PRO A 183 8.02 -0.60 -5.33
CA PRO A 183 8.33 -1.96 -4.92
C PRO A 183 9.83 -2.27 -4.98
N THR A 184 10.33 -3.03 -4.01
CA THR A 184 11.75 -3.43 -3.95
C THR A 184 12.24 -4.18 -5.20
N SER A 185 11.34 -4.92 -5.86
CA SER A 185 11.59 -5.74 -7.05
C SER A 185 11.14 -5.08 -8.35
N ASN A 186 10.96 -3.75 -8.36
CA ASN A 186 10.46 -3.03 -9.54
C ASN A 186 11.47 -3.10 -10.70
N ALA A 187 10.96 -3.26 -11.92
CA ALA A 187 11.80 -3.36 -13.11
C ALA A 187 12.29 -1.97 -13.57
N PRO A 188 13.50 -1.85 -14.14
CA PRO A 188 14.03 -0.56 -14.61
C PRO A 188 13.08 0.20 -15.55
N GLN A 189 12.41 -0.52 -16.45
CA GLN A 189 11.48 0.05 -17.42
C GLN A 189 10.25 0.70 -16.76
N GLN A 190 9.80 0.15 -15.63
CA GLN A 190 8.67 0.73 -14.87
C GLN A 190 9.08 2.06 -14.22
N ARG A 191 10.35 2.18 -13.80
CA ARG A 191 10.91 3.42 -13.24
C ARG A 191 11.08 4.49 -14.31
N GLU A 192 11.57 4.09 -15.49
CA GLU A 192 11.69 4.98 -16.64
C GLU A 192 10.32 5.51 -17.06
N ARG A 193 9.32 4.63 -17.16
CA ARG A 193 7.95 5.04 -17.50
C ARG A 193 7.33 6.00 -16.48
N MET A 194 7.58 5.77 -15.19
CA MET A 194 7.21 6.71 -14.12
C MET A 194 7.85 8.08 -14.32
N ALA A 195 9.16 8.11 -14.61
CA ALA A 195 9.90 9.35 -14.84
C ALA A 195 9.35 10.12 -16.05
N GLU A 196 9.12 9.44 -17.17
CA GLU A 196 8.51 10.02 -18.38
C GLU A 196 7.19 10.72 -18.05
N ILE A 197 6.26 10.03 -17.39
CA ILE A 197 4.95 10.61 -17.04
C ILE A 197 5.11 11.85 -16.16
N LEU A 198 5.97 11.78 -15.13
CA LEU A 198 6.14 12.88 -14.20
C LEU A 198 6.84 14.10 -14.81
N PHE A 199 7.88 13.90 -15.63
CA PHE A 199 8.60 15.02 -16.27
C PHE A 199 7.91 15.55 -17.53
N GLU A 200 7.28 14.69 -18.33
CA GLU A 200 6.70 15.12 -19.61
C GLU A 200 5.25 15.58 -19.46
N ASN A 201 4.41 14.80 -18.75
CA ASN A 201 3.00 15.14 -18.58
C ASN A 201 2.80 16.15 -17.45
N TYR A 202 3.38 15.86 -16.27
CA TYR A 202 3.22 16.71 -15.08
C TYR A 202 4.25 17.81 -14.95
N LYS A 203 5.37 17.73 -15.70
CA LYS A 203 6.44 18.74 -15.71
C LYS A 203 6.97 19.05 -14.32
N VAL A 204 7.09 18.02 -13.48
CA VAL A 204 7.65 18.17 -12.12
C VAL A 204 9.07 18.74 -12.20
N PRO A 205 9.48 19.63 -11.29
CA PRO A 205 10.81 20.23 -11.31
C PRO A 205 11.90 19.23 -10.93
N ALA A 206 11.57 18.24 -10.09
CA ALA A 206 12.48 17.23 -9.58
C ALA A 206 11.72 15.97 -9.14
N LEU A 207 12.39 14.83 -9.22
CA LEU A 207 11.88 13.50 -8.90
C LEU A 207 12.88 12.74 -8.03
N PHE A 208 12.40 11.99 -7.05
CA PHE A 208 13.17 10.92 -6.43
C PHE A 208 12.30 9.68 -6.27
N VAL A 209 12.88 8.50 -6.44
CA VAL A 209 12.17 7.23 -6.27
C VAL A 209 12.89 6.39 -5.23
N ALA A 210 12.16 5.90 -4.23
CA ALA A 210 12.72 5.16 -3.11
C ALA A 210 11.97 3.84 -2.91
N LYS A 211 12.72 2.77 -2.64
CA LYS A 211 12.14 1.45 -2.38
C LYS A 211 11.34 1.44 -1.07
N ASN A 212 10.18 0.80 -1.06
CA ASN A 212 9.28 0.69 0.10
C ASN A 212 10.01 0.22 1.38
N ALA A 213 10.91 -0.75 1.24
CA ALA A 213 11.69 -1.28 2.38
C ALA A 213 12.64 -0.24 2.97
N VAL A 214 13.32 0.56 2.13
CA VAL A 214 14.21 1.63 2.59
C VAL A 214 13.40 2.68 3.34
N LEU A 215 12.28 3.13 2.76
CA LEU A 215 11.40 4.11 3.39
C LEU A 215 10.85 3.59 4.74
N THR A 216 10.43 2.33 4.80
CA THR A 216 9.97 1.71 6.06
C THR A 216 11.08 1.65 7.11
N SER A 217 12.30 1.26 6.72
CA SER A 217 13.46 1.25 7.63
C SER A 217 13.76 2.67 8.14
N PHE A 218 13.71 3.66 7.25
CA PHE A 218 13.94 5.05 7.56
C PHE A 218 12.90 5.63 8.53
N ALA A 219 11.62 5.33 8.32
CA ALA A 219 10.52 5.71 9.22
C ALA A 219 10.72 5.19 10.65
N SER A 220 11.41 4.05 10.80
CA SER A 220 11.74 3.46 12.10
C SER A 220 13.06 3.94 12.70
N GLY A 221 13.79 4.84 12.01
CA GLY A 221 15.10 5.34 12.42
C GLY A 221 16.21 4.28 12.36
N ARG A 222 16.15 3.37 11.38
CA ARG A 222 17.10 2.25 11.27
C ARG A 222 17.77 2.24 9.91
N ALA A 223 19.09 2.26 9.90
CA ALA A 223 19.88 2.08 8.69
C ALA A 223 19.92 0.61 8.24
N THR A 224 19.92 -0.32 9.21
CA THR A 224 19.94 -1.77 8.96
C THR A 224 18.75 -2.45 9.66
N SER A 225 17.94 -3.16 8.88
CA SER A 225 16.76 -3.88 9.35
C SER A 225 16.29 -4.92 8.33
N LEU A 226 15.48 -5.88 8.78
CA LEU A 226 14.70 -6.72 7.86
C LEU A 226 13.27 -6.21 7.82
N VAL A 227 12.80 -5.74 6.66
CA VAL A 227 11.42 -5.26 6.51
C VAL A 227 10.52 -6.39 6.04
N VAL A 228 9.43 -6.61 6.76
CA VAL A 228 8.28 -7.45 6.39
C VAL A 228 7.11 -6.51 6.12
N ASP A 229 6.87 -6.21 4.84
CA ASP A 229 5.77 -5.36 4.38
C ASP A 229 4.61 -6.25 3.89
N SER A 230 3.57 -6.37 4.70
CA SER A 230 2.35 -7.11 4.36
C SER A 230 1.24 -6.14 3.95
N GLY A 231 1.16 -5.91 2.64
CA GLY A 231 0.26 -4.98 1.99
C GLY A 231 -1.09 -5.60 1.59
N GLY A 232 -1.74 -4.99 0.61
CA GLY A 232 -3.01 -5.48 0.06
C GLY A 232 -2.82 -6.63 -0.93
N GLY A 233 -2.09 -6.40 -2.02
CA GLY A 233 -1.90 -7.41 -3.06
C GLY A 233 -0.79 -8.44 -2.81
N SER A 234 0.09 -8.21 -1.82
CA SER A 234 1.23 -9.10 -1.57
C SER A 234 1.85 -8.87 -0.17
N THR A 235 2.73 -9.79 0.21
CA THR A 235 3.67 -9.60 1.33
C THR A 235 5.11 -9.72 0.84
N THR A 236 5.98 -8.78 1.21
CA THR A 236 7.40 -8.75 0.82
C THR A 236 8.30 -8.73 2.05
N VAL A 237 9.35 -9.54 2.02
CA VAL A 237 10.46 -9.52 2.99
C VAL A 237 11.70 -8.99 2.28
N ALA A 238 12.30 -7.92 2.81
CA ALA A 238 13.45 -7.26 2.21
C ALA A 238 14.48 -6.85 3.28
N PRO A 239 15.73 -7.36 3.21
CA PRO A 239 16.80 -6.91 4.08
C PRO A 239 17.34 -5.56 3.60
N VAL A 240 17.44 -4.62 4.52
CA VAL A 240 18.05 -3.30 4.34
C VAL A 240 19.34 -3.27 5.14
N GLN A 241 20.43 -2.84 4.52
CA GLN A 241 21.72 -2.62 5.15
C GLN A 241 22.23 -1.24 4.76
N ASP A 242 22.53 -0.40 5.75
CA ASP A 242 23.04 0.96 5.56
C ASP A 242 22.20 1.80 4.58
N GLY A 243 20.88 1.61 4.61
CA GLY A 243 19.92 2.29 3.71
C GLY A 243 19.74 1.66 2.33
N TYR A 244 20.41 0.54 2.03
CA TYR A 244 20.31 -0.16 0.74
C TYR A 244 19.61 -1.51 0.87
N VAL A 245 18.77 -1.86 -0.11
CA VAL A 245 18.15 -3.18 -0.14
C VAL A 245 19.10 -4.23 -0.69
N LEU A 246 19.27 -5.32 0.06
CA LEU A 246 20.01 -6.50 -0.36
C LEU A 246 19.13 -7.38 -1.23
N GLN A 247 19.16 -7.13 -2.55
CA GLN A 247 18.31 -7.82 -3.54
C GLN A 247 18.34 -9.36 -3.44
N LYS A 248 19.51 -9.95 -3.12
CA LYS A 248 19.65 -11.40 -2.92
C LYS A 248 18.76 -11.97 -1.81
N GLY A 249 18.44 -11.16 -0.79
CA GLY A 249 17.60 -11.57 0.33
C GLY A 249 16.12 -11.26 0.13
N VAL A 250 15.71 -10.62 -0.96
CA VAL A 250 14.30 -10.25 -1.16
C VAL A 250 13.46 -11.50 -1.43
N ALA A 251 12.30 -11.57 -0.79
CA ALA A 251 11.29 -12.62 -1.01
C ALA A 251 9.90 -11.98 -1.06
N THR A 252 9.04 -12.49 -1.95
CA THR A 252 7.66 -11.99 -2.11
C THR A 252 6.69 -13.16 -2.11
N SER A 253 5.53 -12.95 -1.51
CA SER A 253 4.37 -13.84 -1.53
C SER A 253 3.15 -13.10 -2.09
N PRO A 254 2.33 -13.73 -2.94
CA PRO A 254 1.08 -13.12 -3.42
C PRO A 254 0.00 -13.05 -2.31
N ILE A 255 0.26 -13.61 -1.13
CA ILE A 255 -0.66 -13.57 0.00
C ILE A 255 -0.54 -12.21 0.68
N GLY A 256 -1.50 -11.33 0.37
CA GLY A 256 -1.72 -10.06 1.05
C GLY A 256 -3.16 -9.93 1.55
N GLY A 257 -3.52 -8.72 1.99
CA GLY A 257 -4.84 -8.43 2.55
C GLY A 257 -6.01 -8.70 1.60
N GLU A 258 -5.83 -8.51 0.29
CA GLU A 258 -6.88 -8.74 -0.71
C GLU A 258 -7.16 -10.23 -0.89
N PHE A 259 -6.10 -11.05 -0.94
CA PHE A 259 -6.23 -12.50 -0.97
C PHE A 259 -6.92 -13.03 0.30
N LEU A 260 -6.56 -12.52 1.48
CA LEU A 260 -7.25 -12.89 2.73
C LEU A 260 -8.71 -12.45 2.74
N THR A 261 -9.04 -11.30 2.12
CA THR A 261 -10.43 -10.86 1.95
C THR A 261 -11.21 -11.83 1.07
N GLU A 262 -10.61 -12.34 -0.02
CA GLU A 262 -11.24 -13.37 -0.87
C GLU A 262 -11.46 -14.67 -0.10
N CYS A 263 -10.47 -15.15 0.66
CA CYS A 263 -10.61 -16.31 1.54
C CYS A 263 -11.75 -16.15 2.55
N MET A 264 -11.86 -14.99 3.20
CA MET A 264 -12.93 -14.69 4.15
C MET A 264 -14.30 -14.69 3.46
N MET A 265 -14.41 -14.03 2.30
CA MET A 265 -15.63 -13.99 1.51
C MET A 265 -16.09 -15.39 1.13
N LYS A 266 -15.20 -16.22 0.59
CA LYS A 266 -15.50 -17.60 0.19
C LYS A 266 -15.88 -18.50 1.36
N SER A 267 -15.19 -18.38 2.48
CA SER A 267 -15.56 -19.15 3.68
C SER A 267 -16.98 -18.80 4.16
N LEU A 268 -17.32 -17.52 4.23
CA LEU A 268 -18.65 -17.08 4.67
C LEU A 268 -19.75 -17.44 3.65
N GLU A 269 -19.48 -17.34 2.35
CA GLU A 269 -20.40 -17.79 1.30
C GLU A 269 -20.72 -19.30 1.43
N SER A 270 -19.72 -20.12 1.76
CA SER A 270 -19.91 -21.56 1.97
C SER A 270 -20.85 -21.89 3.15
N LYS A 271 -21.04 -20.93 4.06
CA LYS A 271 -21.95 -21.00 5.21
C LYS A 271 -23.31 -20.37 4.93
N GLY A 272 -23.59 -20.01 3.68
CA GLY A 272 -24.84 -19.42 3.24
C GLY A 272 -24.97 -17.92 3.54
N ILE A 273 -23.87 -17.24 3.91
CA ILE A 273 -23.88 -15.79 4.08
C ILE A 273 -23.89 -15.10 2.72
N ILE A 274 -24.82 -14.17 2.54
CA ILE A 274 -24.98 -13.39 1.30
C ILE A 274 -24.48 -11.98 1.54
N PHE A 275 -23.47 -11.58 0.78
CA PHE A 275 -22.96 -10.21 0.80
C PHE A 275 -23.84 -9.32 -0.06
N LYS A 276 -24.72 -8.52 0.57
CA LYS A 276 -25.55 -7.51 -0.10
C LYS A 276 -24.87 -6.13 -0.05
N PRO A 277 -24.38 -5.60 -1.20
CA PRO A 277 -23.85 -4.24 -1.27
C PRO A 277 -24.89 -3.18 -0.87
N ARG A 278 -24.45 -2.06 -0.29
CA ARG A 278 -25.36 -0.98 0.14
C ARG A 278 -26.27 -0.45 -0.97
N TYR A 279 -25.82 -0.47 -2.22
CA TYR A 279 -26.66 0.00 -3.33
C TYR A 279 -27.79 -0.99 -3.67
N SER A 280 -27.70 -2.27 -3.30
CA SER A 280 -28.64 -3.30 -3.77
C SER A 280 -29.92 -3.40 -2.94
N PHE A 281 -30.12 -2.52 -1.96
CA PHE A 281 -31.32 -2.50 -1.13
C PHE A 281 -31.57 -1.11 -0.54
N LYS A 282 -32.79 -0.90 -0.04
CA LYS A 282 -33.15 0.24 0.82
C LYS A 282 -33.65 -0.25 2.17
N ARG A 283 -33.27 0.45 3.24
CA ARG A 283 -33.85 0.24 4.58
C ARG A 283 -35.07 1.16 4.73
N LYS A 284 -36.22 0.57 5.05
CA LYS A 284 -37.46 1.29 5.34
C LYS A 284 -37.83 1.04 6.80
N GLU A 285 -37.98 2.10 7.58
CA GLU A 285 -38.53 2.01 8.92
C GLU A 285 -40.03 1.69 8.82
N VAL A 286 -40.45 0.59 9.44
CA VAL A 286 -41.86 0.14 9.44
C VAL A 286 -42.53 0.54 10.75
N ARG A 287 -41.78 0.51 11.85
CA ARG A 287 -42.16 0.99 13.19
C ARG A 287 -40.93 1.64 13.84
N PRO A 288 -41.09 2.49 14.88
CA PRO A 288 -39.96 3.08 15.57
C PRO A 288 -38.91 2.04 15.99
N GLY A 289 -37.73 2.08 15.37
CA GLY A 289 -36.63 1.13 15.62
C GLY A 289 -36.68 -0.19 14.83
N ASP A 290 -37.79 -0.52 14.15
CA ASP A 290 -37.94 -1.70 13.31
C ASP A 290 -37.73 -1.36 11.83
N PHE A 291 -36.62 -1.83 11.27
CA PHE A 291 -36.27 -1.61 9.86
C PHE A 291 -36.48 -2.88 9.04
N GLN A 292 -37.04 -2.72 7.84
CA GLN A 292 -37.12 -3.77 6.84
C GLN A 292 -36.28 -3.41 5.62
N THR A 293 -35.57 -4.40 5.10
CA THR A 293 -34.78 -4.29 3.87
C THR A 293 -35.65 -4.62 2.66
N ILE A 294 -35.63 -3.74 1.67
CA ILE A 294 -36.31 -3.92 0.38
C ILE A 294 -35.23 -3.99 -0.69
N ASP A 295 -35.09 -5.14 -1.35
CA ASP A 295 -34.11 -5.35 -2.41
C ASP A 295 -34.42 -4.45 -3.61
N LEU A 296 -33.36 -3.92 -4.23
CA LEU A 296 -33.41 -3.06 -5.39
C LEU A 296 -32.70 -3.76 -6.55
N ASP A 297 -33.38 -3.84 -7.69
CA ASP A 297 -32.81 -4.43 -8.89
C ASP A 297 -32.07 -3.38 -9.73
N PHE A 298 -30.87 -3.75 -10.17
CA PHE A 298 -29.99 -2.91 -10.97
C PHE A 298 -29.33 -3.76 -12.07
N PRO A 299 -30.07 -4.14 -13.12
CA PRO A 299 -29.65 -5.13 -14.11
C PRO A 299 -28.39 -4.71 -14.89
N ASN A 300 -28.13 -3.40 -14.99
CA ASN A 300 -26.94 -2.87 -15.67
C ASN A 300 -25.72 -2.74 -14.74
N THR A 301 -25.73 -3.37 -13.57
CA THR A 301 -24.55 -3.43 -12.70
C THR A 301 -23.61 -4.53 -13.19
N THR A 302 -22.34 -4.19 -13.44
CA THR A 302 -21.37 -5.19 -13.88
C THR A 302 -20.95 -6.11 -12.73
N GLU A 303 -20.54 -7.32 -13.04
CA GLU A 303 -20.04 -8.27 -12.05
C GLU A 303 -18.78 -7.76 -11.33
N ARG A 304 -17.90 -6.98 -12.01
CA ARG A 304 -16.70 -6.43 -11.36
C ARG A 304 -17.05 -5.38 -10.32
N TYR A 305 -18.03 -4.50 -10.60
CA TYR A 305 -18.47 -3.52 -9.61
C TYR A 305 -19.19 -4.16 -8.43
N LYS A 306 -20.02 -5.18 -8.70
CA LYS A 306 -20.67 -5.98 -7.67
C LYS A 306 -19.65 -6.67 -6.78
N LEU A 307 -18.69 -7.38 -7.38
CA LEU A 307 -17.62 -8.07 -6.66
C LEU A 307 -16.75 -7.10 -5.85
N TYR A 308 -16.37 -5.95 -6.41
CA TYR A 308 -15.66 -4.89 -5.68
C TYR A 308 -16.44 -4.47 -4.43
N SER A 309 -17.74 -4.23 -4.55
CA SER A 309 -18.58 -3.80 -3.44
C SER A 309 -18.78 -4.88 -2.37
N GLN A 310 -18.84 -6.16 -2.76
CA GLN A 310 -18.89 -7.29 -1.83
C GLN A 310 -17.55 -7.47 -1.10
N ARG A 311 -16.43 -7.32 -1.81
CA ARG A 311 -15.09 -7.37 -1.21
C ARG A 311 -14.85 -6.27 -0.19
N LEU A 312 -15.43 -5.08 -0.36
CA LEU A 312 -15.37 -4.03 0.67
C LEU A 312 -16.01 -4.50 1.99
N ILE A 313 -17.15 -5.19 1.91
CA ILE A 313 -17.82 -5.75 3.11
C ILE A 313 -16.95 -6.85 3.73
N ALA A 314 -16.44 -7.78 2.91
CA ALA A 314 -15.58 -8.86 3.40
C ALA A 314 -14.26 -8.34 4.00
N SER A 315 -13.69 -7.25 3.46
CA SER A 315 -12.50 -6.60 4.03
C SER A 315 -12.80 -5.98 5.38
N ASP A 316 -13.95 -5.29 5.52
CA ASP A 316 -14.38 -4.69 6.78
C ASP A 316 -14.61 -5.76 7.86
N ILE A 317 -15.27 -6.87 7.49
CA ILE A 317 -15.39 -8.05 8.38
C ILE A 317 -14.01 -8.52 8.83
N LYS A 318 -13.11 -8.81 7.88
CA LYS A 318 -11.75 -9.28 8.17
C LYS A 318 -11.02 -8.32 9.11
N GLU A 319 -11.07 -7.02 8.85
CA GLU A 319 -10.40 -6.00 9.67
C GLU A 319 -11.01 -5.89 11.09
N CYS A 320 -12.30 -6.16 11.22
CA CYS A 320 -13.02 -6.07 12.50
C CYS A 320 -12.88 -7.32 13.38
N VAL A 321 -12.89 -8.53 12.79
CA VAL A 321 -12.99 -9.78 13.59
C VAL A 321 -11.74 -10.66 13.54
N CYS A 322 -10.87 -10.51 12.54
CA CYS A 322 -9.72 -11.39 12.41
C CYS A 322 -8.60 -11.09 13.41
N ARG A 323 -8.00 -12.15 13.91
CA ARG A 323 -6.80 -12.12 14.77
C ARG A 323 -5.94 -13.32 14.43
N ALA A 324 -4.62 -13.13 14.33
CA ALA A 324 -3.70 -14.24 14.14
C ALA A 324 -3.79 -15.21 15.34
N PRO A 325 -3.84 -16.53 15.13
CA PRO A 325 -3.90 -17.48 16.24
C PRO A 325 -2.55 -17.57 16.95
N ASP A 326 -2.57 -17.83 18.26
CA ASP A 326 -1.38 -17.89 19.14
C ASP A 326 -0.47 -19.10 18.86
N THR A 327 -1.01 -20.09 18.14
CA THR A 327 -0.36 -21.31 17.66
C THR A 327 -0.86 -21.60 16.26
N PRO A 328 -0.21 -22.49 15.48
CA PRO A 328 -0.77 -22.96 14.22
C PRO A 328 -2.25 -23.35 14.36
N TYR A 329 -3.06 -22.94 13.39
CA TYR A 329 -4.50 -23.14 13.43
C TYR A 329 -4.82 -24.64 13.43
N ASP A 330 -5.68 -25.05 14.36
CA ASP A 330 -6.22 -26.39 14.45
C ASP A 330 -7.75 -26.32 14.52
N GLU A 331 -8.44 -27.02 13.62
CA GLU A 331 -9.90 -26.96 13.53
C GLU A 331 -10.58 -27.37 14.84
N SER A 332 -10.06 -28.39 15.53
CA SER A 332 -10.68 -28.92 16.75
C SER A 332 -10.50 -27.98 17.95
N ALA A 333 -9.32 -27.34 18.06
CA ALA A 333 -9.03 -26.37 19.10
C ALA A 333 -9.88 -25.09 18.93
N TYR A 334 -10.14 -24.69 17.68
CA TYR A 334 -10.88 -23.47 17.35
C TYR A 334 -12.38 -23.69 17.12
N ALA A 335 -12.87 -24.94 17.07
CA ALA A 335 -14.29 -25.25 16.86
C ALA A 335 -15.22 -24.69 17.95
N ASN A 336 -14.74 -24.60 19.19
CA ASN A 336 -15.55 -24.24 20.36
C ASN A 336 -15.29 -22.83 20.90
N ILE A 337 -14.53 -22.02 20.17
CA ILE A 337 -14.28 -20.63 20.58
C ILE A 337 -15.57 -19.80 20.45
N PRO A 338 -15.83 -18.84 21.35
CA PRO A 338 -16.98 -17.96 21.23
C PRO A 338 -16.99 -17.22 19.91
N MET A 339 -18.12 -17.24 19.20
CA MET A 339 -18.31 -16.49 17.96
C MET A 339 -18.35 -14.98 18.24
N THR A 340 -18.03 -14.18 17.23
CA THR A 340 -18.16 -12.71 17.28
C THR A 340 -19.28 -12.28 16.35
N PRO A 341 -20.25 -11.50 16.84
CA PRO A 341 -21.28 -10.94 15.99
C PRO A 341 -20.70 -9.83 15.11
N TYR A 342 -21.18 -9.75 13.88
CA TYR A 342 -20.92 -8.66 12.95
C TYR A 342 -22.24 -8.24 12.27
N GLU A 343 -22.52 -6.94 12.19
CA GLU A 343 -23.71 -6.41 11.52
C GLU A 343 -23.39 -6.12 10.05
N LEU A 344 -24.03 -6.87 9.14
CA LEU A 344 -23.98 -6.62 7.70
C LEU A 344 -24.66 -5.29 7.33
N PRO A 345 -24.37 -4.71 6.15
CA PRO A 345 -24.95 -3.42 5.77
C PRO A 345 -26.49 -3.36 5.74
N ASP A 346 -27.15 -4.50 5.55
CA ASP A 346 -28.60 -4.65 5.56
C ASP A 346 -29.20 -4.81 6.96
N GLY A 347 -28.37 -4.80 8.01
CA GLY A 347 -28.74 -4.96 9.41
C GLY A 347 -28.77 -6.41 9.89
N GLN A 348 -28.49 -7.39 9.02
CA GLN A 348 -28.40 -8.78 9.45
C GLN A 348 -27.16 -9.00 10.31
N ILE A 349 -27.32 -9.60 11.49
CA ILE A 349 -26.20 -10.01 12.34
C ILE A 349 -25.75 -11.41 11.92
N ILE A 350 -24.46 -11.57 11.65
CA ILE A 350 -23.81 -12.85 11.38
C ILE A 350 -22.85 -13.18 12.52
N GLU A 351 -22.69 -14.46 12.82
CA GLU A 351 -21.78 -14.94 13.86
C GLU A 351 -20.54 -15.57 13.21
N ILE A 352 -19.36 -15.04 13.54
CA ILE A 352 -18.09 -15.47 12.94
C ILE A 352 -17.25 -16.20 13.99
N GLY A 353 -17.04 -17.49 13.77
CA GLY A 353 -16.27 -18.37 14.63
C GLY A 353 -14.84 -18.58 14.13
N ALA A 354 -14.46 -19.84 13.90
CA ALA A 354 -13.08 -20.25 13.63
C ALA A 354 -12.40 -19.59 12.40
N ASP A 355 -13.17 -19.14 11.40
CA ASP A 355 -12.62 -18.48 10.19
C ASP A 355 -11.83 -17.22 10.52
N ARG A 356 -12.19 -16.54 11.62
CA ARG A 356 -11.49 -15.33 12.06
C ARG A 356 -10.04 -15.60 12.50
N PHE A 357 -9.68 -16.86 12.71
CA PHE A 357 -8.31 -17.32 12.99
C PHE A 357 -7.71 -18.11 11.82
N LYS A 358 -8.51 -18.95 11.16
CA LYS A 358 -8.08 -19.73 9.98
C LYS A 358 -7.57 -18.83 8.86
N VAL A 359 -8.33 -17.78 8.53
CA VAL A 359 -7.97 -16.88 7.42
C VAL A 359 -6.65 -16.16 7.69
N PRO A 360 -6.42 -15.52 8.86
CA PRO A 360 -5.10 -15.01 9.24
C PRO A 360 -3.97 -16.01 9.18
N ASP A 361 -4.20 -17.25 9.61
CA ASP A 361 -3.15 -18.26 9.69
C ASP A 361 -2.61 -18.68 8.31
N ILE A 362 -3.31 -18.36 7.22
CA ILE A 362 -2.83 -18.54 5.84
C ILE A 362 -1.49 -17.83 5.60
N LEU A 363 -1.22 -16.70 6.29
CA LEU A 363 0.08 -16.03 6.22
C LEU A 363 1.21 -16.91 6.76
N PHE A 364 0.94 -17.78 7.72
CA PHE A 364 1.93 -18.67 8.36
C PHE A 364 1.90 -20.07 7.74
N ASN A 365 0.72 -20.54 7.34
CA ASN A 365 0.49 -21.82 6.71
C ASN A 365 -0.39 -21.67 5.46
N PRO A 366 0.22 -21.34 4.30
CA PRO A 366 -0.51 -21.15 3.04
C PRO A 366 -1.35 -22.36 2.60
N SER A 367 -1.05 -23.58 3.06
CA SER A 367 -1.81 -24.78 2.69
C SER A 367 -3.27 -24.76 3.17
N LEU A 368 -3.57 -23.96 4.20
CA LEU A 368 -4.94 -23.80 4.73
C LEU A 368 -5.93 -23.30 3.68
N VAL A 369 -5.46 -22.62 2.63
CA VAL A 369 -6.28 -22.16 1.51
C VAL A 369 -7.03 -23.30 0.85
N GLN A 370 -6.43 -24.49 0.76
CA GLN A 370 -7.06 -25.68 0.16
C GLN A 370 -8.26 -26.19 0.96
N THR A 371 -8.41 -25.75 2.21
CA THR A 371 -9.53 -26.11 3.07
C THR A 371 -10.73 -25.16 2.93
N ILE A 372 -10.57 -24.07 2.18
CA ILE A 372 -11.62 -23.07 1.96
C ILE A 372 -12.34 -23.40 0.64
N PRO A 373 -13.67 -23.67 0.68
CA PRO A 373 -14.43 -23.99 -0.52
C PRO A 373 -14.33 -22.90 -1.59
N GLY A 374 -13.95 -23.29 -2.81
CA GLY A 374 -13.79 -22.39 -3.96
C GLY A 374 -12.44 -21.68 -4.05
N MET A 375 -11.48 -22.02 -3.17
CA MET A 375 -10.10 -21.50 -3.18
C MET A 375 -9.05 -22.59 -3.48
N GLU A 376 -9.45 -23.81 -3.82
CA GLU A 376 -8.57 -24.98 -3.90
C GLU A 376 -7.43 -24.82 -4.92
N ASN A 377 -7.68 -24.08 -6.01
CA ASN A 377 -6.72 -23.82 -7.09
C ASN A 377 -6.22 -22.36 -7.10
N SER A 378 -6.42 -21.60 -6.03
CA SER A 378 -6.11 -20.16 -5.98
C SER A 378 -4.63 -19.84 -5.75
N ILE A 379 -3.84 -20.83 -5.34
CA ILE A 379 -2.38 -20.75 -5.25
C ILE A 379 -1.79 -21.77 -6.23
N ASP A 380 -0.88 -21.31 -7.09
CA ASP A 380 -0.17 -22.17 -8.05
C ASP A 380 0.53 -23.36 -7.36
N SER A 381 0.83 -24.40 -8.15
CA SER A 381 1.50 -25.62 -7.67
C SER A 381 2.89 -25.43 -7.07
N SER A 382 3.45 -24.21 -7.12
CA SER A 382 4.69 -23.87 -6.42
C SER A 382 4.41 -23.61 -4.94
N PRO A 383 5.15 -24.22 -4.01
CA PRO A 383 4.89 -24.07 -2.59
C PRO A 383 5.11 -22.62 -2.16
N VAL A 384 4.03 -21.92 -1.87
CA VAL A 384 4.07 -20.61 -1.20
C VAL A 384 4.52 -20.82 0.23
N ARG A 385 5.49 -20.02 0.67
CA ARG A 385 6.08 -20.11 2.01
C ARG A 385 5.29 -19.28 3.00
N GLY A 386 5.25 -19.73 4.25
CA GLY A 386 4.76 -18.92 5.37
C GLY A 386 5.71 -17.78 5.73
N LEU A 387 5.20 -16.78 6.44
CA LEU A 387 5.98 -15.61 6.86
C LEU A 387 7.26 -15.95 7.64
N PRO A 388 7.25 -16.87 8.64
CA PRO A 388 8.47 -17.21 9.38
C PRO A 388 9.57 -17.75 8.45
N GLN A 389 9.21 -18.65 7.52
CA GLN A 389 10.16 -19.24 6.59
C GLN A 389 10.69 -18.20 5.59
N MET A 390 9.83 -17.29 5.10
CA MET A 390 10.27 -16.18 4.24
C MET A 390 11.32 -15.30 4.93
N VAL A 391 11.12 -14.98 6.22
CA VAL A 391 12.04 -14.19 7.04
C VAL A 391 13.38 -14.91 7.22
N ILE A 392 13.36 -16.18 7.65
CA ILE A 392 14.58 -16.96 7.92
C ILE A 392 15.39 -17.17 6.64
N GLU A 393 14.72 -17.51 5.53
CA GLU A 393 15.39 -17.66 4.23
C GLU A 393 16.00 -16.34 3.75
N SER A 394 15.29 -15.22 3.92
CA SER A 394 15.80 -13.89 3.56
C SER A 394 17.10 -13.56 4.31
N ILE A 395 17.10 -13.77 5.64
CA ILE A 395 18.29 -13.57 6.47
C ILE A 395 19.41 -14.54 6.08
N ASN A 396 19.09 -15.80 5.76
CA ASN A 396 20.09 -16.80 5.39
C ASN A 396 20.74 -16.56 4.02
N LYS A 397 20.09 -15.81 3.13
CA LYS A 397 20.70 -15.33 1.87
C LYS A 397 21.61 -14.12 2.07
N CYS A 398 21.57 -13.49 3.25
CA CYS A 398 22.45 -12.39 3.62
C CYS A 398 23.81 -12.86 4.15
N ASP A 399 24.79 -11.97 4.14
CA ASP A 399 26.14 -12.28 4.64
C ASP A 399 26.09 -12.51 6.16
N VAL A 400 26.93 -13.43 6.66
CA VAL A 400 26.87 -13.92 8.05
C VAL A 400 26.98 -12.79 9.06
N ASP A 401 27.79 -11.77 8.76
CA ASP A 401 28.10 -10.66 9.66
C ASP A 401 26.89 -9.80 10.02
N ILE A 402 25.91 -9.68 9.12
CA ILE A 402 24.73 -8.85 9.33
C ILE A 402 23.53 -9.63 9.88
N ARG A 403 23.55 -10.97 9.81
CA ARG A 403 22.38 -11.80 10.21
C ARG A 403 21.94 -11.55 11.63
N ARG A 404 22.90 -11.39 12.56
CA ARG A 404 22.62 -11.12 13.97
C ARG A 404 21.82 -9.83 14.14
N GLU A 405 22.18 -8.79 13.40
CA GLU A 405 21.49 -7.50 13.44
C GLU A 405 20.10 -7.61 12.82
N LEU A 406 19.98 -8.26 11.64
CA LEU A 406 18.70 -8.49 10.96
C LEU A 406 17.69 -9.25 11.85
N PHE A 407 18.12 -10.32 12.54
CA PHE A 407 17.26 -11.05 13.48
C PHE A 407 16.74 -10.16 14.62
N SER A 408 17.55 -9.20 15.08
CA SER A 408 17.22 -8.29 16.19
C SER A 408 16.46 -7.02 15.78
N SER A 409 16.17 -6.88 14.48
CA SER A 409 15.67 -5.65 13.85
C SER A 409 14.69 -5.99 12.72
N ILE A 410 13.69 -6.83 13.01
CA ILE A 410 12.66 -7.22 12.04
C ILE A 410 11.49 -6.23 12.12
N LEU A 411 11.25 -5.44 11.08
CA LEU A 411 10.19 -4.44 11.02
C LEU A 411 8.95 -5.01 10.33
N LEU A 412 7.83 -5.09 11.04
CA LEU A 412 6.55 -5.52 10.50
C LEU A 412 5.69 -4.29 10.18
N SER A 413 5.35 -4.12 8.90
CA SER A 413 4.67 -2.94 8.35
C SER A 413 3.63 -3.31 7.28
N GLY A 414 2.78 -2.36 6.91
CA GLY A 414 1.72 -2.54 5.92
C GLY A 414 0.31 -2.65 6.52
N GLY A 415 -0.70 -2.66 5.65
CA GLY A 415 -2.10 -2.70 6.08
C GLY A 415 -2.46 -4.02 6.78
N THR A 416 -2.04 -5.15 6.21
CA THR A 416 -2.31 -6.49 6.76
C THR A 416 -1.51 -6.74 8.04
N ALA A 417 -0.33 -6.12 8.16
CA ALA A 417 0.47 -6.12 9.38
C ALA A 417 -0.22 -5.51 10.60
N SER A 418 -1.30 -4.75 10.41
CA SER A 418 -2.10 -4.18 11.51
C SER A 418 -3.11 -5.16 12.10
N MET A 419 -3.20 -6.38 11.56
CA MET A 419 -4.02 -7.45 12.13
C MET A 419 -3.58 -7.79 13.55
N GLN A 420 -4.56 -7.99 14.44
CA GLN A 420 -4.29 -8.28 15.84
C GLN A 420 -3.46 -9.57 15.99
N GLN A 421 -2.56 -9.59 16.97
CA GLN A 421 -1.68 -10.73 17.32
C GLN A 421 -0.65 -11.14 16.24
N LEU A 422 -0.65 -10.51 15.06
CA LEU A 422 0.22 -10.94 13.97
C LEU A 422 1.70 -10.79 14.32
N LYS A 423 2.06 -9.69 14.99
CA LYS A 423 3.42 -9.41 15.44
C LYS A 423 3.90 -10.47 16.44
N GLU A 424 3.11 -10.72 17.47
CA GLU A 424 3.42 -11.67 18.54
C GLU A 424 3.54 -13.10 18.01
N ARG A 425 2.63 -13.48 17.11
CA ARG A 425 2.68 -14.79 16.45
C ARG A 425 3.94 -14.94 15.60
N LEU A 426 4.28 -13.96 14.77
CA LEU A 426 5.49 -13.98 13.97
C LEU A 426 6.76 -14.04 14.85
N GLU A 427 6.81 -13.25 15.91
CA GLU A 427 7.93 -13.22 16.85
C GLU A 427 8.13 -14.56 17.55
N LYS A 428 7.05 -15.23 17.95
CA LYS A 428 7.08 -16.56 18.55
C LYS A 428 7.59 -17.62 17.58
N ASP A 429 6.98 -17.75 16.40
CA ASP A 429 7.38 -18.77 15.41
C ASP A 429 8.85 -18.58 14.99
N LEU A 430 9.30 -17.32 14.85
CA LEU A 430 10.70 -17.02 14.57
C LEU A 430 11.63 -17.41 15.72
N MET A 431 11.25 -17.23 16.99
CA MET A 431 12.07 -17.69 18.12
C MET A 431 12.24 -19.21 18.15
N GLU A 432 11.22 -19.95 17.70
CA GLU A 432 11.24 -21.42 17.65
C GLU A 432 12.07 -21.95 16.47
N GLU A 433 12.00 -21.30 15.30
CA GLU A 433 12.66 -21.74 14.07
C GLU A 433 14.08 -21.15 13.86
N SER A 434 14.43 -20.06 14.53
CA SER A 434 15.74 -19.40 14.35
C SER A 434 16.88 -20.13 15.08
N PRO A 435 18.14 -19.94 14.64
CA PRO A 435 19.30 -20.48 15.37
C PRO A 435 19.32 -20.04 16.83
N GLN A 436 19.68 -20.92 17.77
CA GLN A 436 19.65 -20.61 19.22
C GLN A 436 20.46 -19.38 19.64
N ALA A 437 21.49 -19.02 18.88
CA ALA A 437 22.31 -17.83 19.12
C ALA A 437 21.69 -16.52 18.56
N ALA A 438 20.63 -16.61 17.76
CA ALA A 438 19.95 -15.47 17.18
C ALA A 438 19.08 -14.78 18.24
N ARG A 439 19.23 -13.46 18.37
CA ARG A 439 18.36 -12.63 19.20
C ARG A 439 17.21 -12.11 18.34
N VAL A 440 16.15 -12.90 18.22
CA VAL A 440 14.95 -12.53 17.46
C VAL A 440 14.23 -11.36 18.14
N LYS A 441 13.88 -10.33 17.36
CA LYS A 441 13.02 -9.24 17.81
C LYS A 441 12.20 -8.70 16.64
N VAL A 442 10.88 -8.79 16.77
CA VAL A 442 9.93 -8.19 15.82
C VAL A 442 9.46 -6.85 16.37
N LEU A 443 9.50 -5.83 15.51
CA LEU A 443 9.18 -4.46 15.81
C LEU A 443 8.01 -4.05 14.91
N ALA A 444 6.99 -3.45 15.52
CA ALA A 444 5.89 -2.80 14.82
C ALA A 444 5.54 -1.55 15.62
N SER A 445 5.24 -0.42 14.97
CA SER A 445 4.78 0.77 15.71
C SER A 445 3.54 0.44 16.52
N GLY A 446 3.38 1.02 17.72
CA GLY A 446 2.14 0.87 18.50
C GLY A 446 0.93 1.52 17.84
N ASN A 447 1.17 2.56 17.04
CA ASN A 447 0.15 3.31 16.32
C ASN A 447 -0.18 2.62 14.98
N ALA A 448 -1.44 2.23 14.80
CA ALA A 448 -1.89 1.55 13.57
C ALA A 448 -1.72 2.42 12.31
N THR A 449 -1.84 3.74 12.44
CA THR A 449 -1.63 4.69 11.34
C THR A 449 -0.18 4.66 10.86
N GLU A 450 0.77 4.69 11.80
CA GLU A 450 2.20 4.63 11.48
C GLU A 450 2.59 3.29 10.86
N ARG A 451 2.05 2.16 11.37
CA ARG A 451 2.26 0.85 10.74
C ARG A 451 1.72 0.79 9.31
N ARG A 452 0.50 1.30 9.10
CA ARG A 452 -0.17 1.27 7.80
C ARG A 452 0.50 2.17 6.76
N PHE A 453 1.07 3.30 7.20
CA PHE A 453 1.63 4.34 6.34
C PHE A 453 3.15 4.48 6.47
N SER A 454 3.85 3.50 7.05
CA SER A 454 5.30 3.59 7.30
C SER A 454 6.12 3.91 6.05
N VAL A 455 5.73 3.39 4.89
CA VAL A 455 6.37 3.70 3.61
C VAL A 455 6.23 5.19 3.29
N TRP A 456 5.02 5.72 3.36
CA TRP A 456 4.75 7.13 3.10
C TRP A 456 5.42 8.03 4.13
N ILE A 457 5.40 7.68 5.42
CA ILE A 457 6.06 8.41 6.51
C ILE A 457 7.58 8.45 6.28
N GLY A 458 8.19 7.34 5.87
CA GLY A 458 9.60 7.30 5.52
C GLY A 458 9.94 8.25 4.38
N GLY A 459 9.07 8.33 3.36
CA GLY A 459 9.20 9.29 2.27
C GLY A 459 9.03 10.74 2.74
N SER A 460 8.07 11.00 3.64
CA SER A 460 7.82 12.32 4.25
C SER A 460 9.04 12.83 5.02
N ILE A 461 9.63 11.97 5.86
CA ILE A 461 10.84 12.30 6.61
C ILE A 461 11.99 12.54 5.63
N LEU A 462 12.26 11.60 4.70
CA LEU A 462 13.39 11.68 3.78
C LEU A 462 13.35 12.95 2.91
N ALA A 463 12.19 13.26 2.33
CA ALA A 463 12.02 14.44 1.48
C ALA A 463 12.04 15.78 2.24
N SER A 464 11.92 15.75 3.57
CA SER A 464 11.99 16.95 4.43
C SER A 464 13.41 17.29 4.91
N LEU A 465 14.40 16.44 4.64
CA LEU A 465 15.77 16.66 5.10
C LEU A 465 16.50 17.65 4.18
N GLY A 466 17.07 18.73 4.75
CA GLY A 466 17.84 19.71 3.98
C GLY A 466 19.04 19.12 3.24
N SER A 467 19.66 18.05 3.77
CA SER A 467 20.74 17.32 3.10
C SER A 467 20.29 16.52 1.88
N PHE A 468 18.99 16.25 1.75
CA PHE A 468 18.43 15.45 0.64
C PHE A 468 18.35 16.24 -0.68
N GLN A 469 18.51 17.57 -0.65
CA GLN A 469 18.37 18.42 -1.83
C GLN A 469 19.30 18.04 -3.00
N GLN A 470 20.44 17.39 -2.73
CA GLN A 470 21.39 16.96 -3.76
C GLN A 470 21.02 15.62 -4.43
N MET A 471 20.05 14.90 -3.89
CA MET A 471 19.65 13.57 -4.35
C MET A 471 18.59 13.61 -5.45
N TRP A 472 17.88 14.73 -5.57
CA TRP A 472 16.83 14.90 -6.56
C TRP A 472 17.35 14.69 -7.99
N PHE A 473 16.62 13.91 -8.77
CA PHE A 473 16.74 13.87 -10.21
C PHE A 473 16.00 15.08 -10.78
N SER A 474 16.72 16.07 -11.29
CA SER A 474 16.11 17.31 -11.77
C SER A 474 15.57 17.18 -13.20
N LYS A 475 14.62 18.05 -13.56
CA LYS A 475 14.10 18.13 -14.94
C LYS A 475 15.20 18.41 -15.96
N GLY A 476 16.19 19.25 -15.63
CA GLY A 476 17.33 19.52 -16.52
C GLY A 476 18.18 18.28 -16.77
N GLU A 477 18.46 17.49 -15.72
CA GLU A 477 19.16 16.22 -15.90
C GLU A 477 18.36 15.22 -16.73
N TYR A 478 17.02 15.21 -16.59
CA TYR A 478 16.14 14.38 -17.42
C TYR A 478 16.19 14.80 -18.90
N GLU A 479 16.14 16.09 -19.20
CA GLU A 479 16.24 16.60 -20.58
C GLU A 479 17.61 16.28 -21.22
N GLU A 480 18.68 16.26 -20.43
CA GLU A 480 20.04 15.96 -20.91
C GLU A 480 20.30 14.45 -21.08
N HIS A 481 19.86 13.62 -20.12
CA HIS A 481 20.26 12.21 -20.05
C HIS A 481 19.12 11.22 -20.33
N GLY A 482 17.86 11.69 -20.35
CA GLY A 482 16.67 10.88 -20.52
C GLY A 482 16.25 10.08 -19.28
N ALA A 483 15.16 9.32 -19.40
CA ALA A 483 14.53 8.59 -18.31
C ALA A 483 15.44 7.56 -17.63
N SER A 484 16.30 6.88 -18.40
CA SER A 484 17.17 5.80 -17.88
C SER A 484 18.17 6.28 -16.82
N TYR A 485 18.45 7.58 -16.78
CA TYR A 485 19.33 8.18 -15.76
C TYR A 485 18.77 8.05 -14.33
N ILE A 486 17.46 7.81 -14.18
CA ILE A 486 16.83 7.58 -12.88
C ILE A 486 17.46 6.40 -12.14
N GLN A 487 17.96 5.38 -12.84
CA GLN A 487 18.61 4.21 -12.22
C GLN A 487 19.88 4.60 -11.47
N ARG A 488 20.58 5.63 -11.95
CA ARG A 488 21.81 6.13 -11.34
C ARG A 488 21.53 7.11 -10.21
N LYS A 489 20.49 7.94 -10.35
CA LYS A 489 20.13 8.95 -9.36
C LYS A 489 19.36 8.41 -8.17
N CYS A 490 18.55 7.39 -8.39
CA CYS A 490 17.69 6.76 -7.38
C CYS A 490 18.10 5.27 -7.23
N PRO A 491 19.09 4.92 -6.41
CA PRO A 491 19.65 3.55 -6.37
C PRO A 491 18.78 2.46 -5.71
#